data_AF-A0A7J7FMF2-F1
#
_entry.id   AF-A0A7J7FMF2-F1
#
_cell.length_a   1.000
_cell.length_b   1.000
_cell.length_c   1.000
_cell.angle_alpha   90.00
_cell.angle_beta   90.00
_cell.angle_gamma   90.00
#
_symmetry.space_group_name_H-M   'P 1'
#
loop_
_entity.id
_entity.type
_entity.pdbx_description
1 polymer ?
#
loop_
_entity_poly.entity_id
_entity_poly.type
_entity_poly.pdbx_seq_one_letter_code
_entity_poly.pdbx_strand_id
1 'polypeptide(L)'
;MHAAVTRIQVPRPGFNYTFAHICILNNDKTCIVDDIVHVLEELKNARATNRTNFAITYPITHLKDGRAVYNGHQLGGVTVHSKDRVKSAEAVQLTYYLQSINSLNDMVAERWESSFCDTVRLFQKSNSKVKMYPYTSSSLREDFQKTSRVSERYLVTSLILVVTMAILCCSMQDCVRSKPWLGLLGLVTISLATLTAAGIINLTGGKYNSTFLGVPFVML
;
A
#
# COMPACT_ATOMS: atom_id res chain seq x y z
N MET A 1 13.59 -10.18 12.81
CA MET A 1 12.70 -9.58 11.80
C MET A 1 13.50 -8.91 10.69
N HIS A 2 14.30 -7.87 10.95
CA HIS A 2 15.18 -7.23 9.93
C HIS A 2 15.99 -8.24 9.08
N ALA A 3 16.73 -9.15 9.71
CA ALA A 3 17.50 -10.19 9.01
C ALA A 3 16.66 -11.17 8.16
N ALA A 4 15.38 -11.34 8.47
CA ALA A 4 14.48 -12.16 7.67
C ALA A 4 13.97 -11.38 6.45
N VAL A 5 13.65 -10.09 6.64
CA VAL A 5 13.22 -9.18 5.57
C VAL A 5 14.31 -9.01 4.51
N THR A 6 15.56 -8.82 4.92
CA THR A 6 16.68 -8.66 3.97
C THR A 6 17.01 -9.93 3.19
N ARG A 7 16.57 -11.10 3.67
CA ARG A 7 16.76 -12.41 3.03
C ARG A 7 15.57 -12.85 2.16
N ILE A 8 14.52 -12.04 2.05
CA ILE A 8 13.39 -12.34 1.16
C ILE A 8 13.92 -12.49 -0.27
N GLN A 9 13.51 -13.57 -0.92
CA GLN A 9 13.87 -13.88 -2.30
C GLN A 9 12.63 -13.84 -3.18
N VAL A 10 12.75 -13.15 -4.32
CA VAL A 10 11.72 -13.09 -5.36
C VAL A 10 12.23 -13.92 -6.55
N PRO A 11 11.68 -15.12 -6.77
CA PRO A 11 12.10 -15.98 -7.87
C PRO A 11 11.60 -15.44 -9.22
N ARG A 12 12.50 -15.38 -10.19
CA ARG A 12 12.23 -15.06 -11.60
C ARG A 12 12.96 -16.07 -12.49
N PRO A 13 12.52 -16.29 -13.75
CA PRO A 13 13.22 -17.18 -14.67
C PRO A 13 14.69 -16.77 -14.78
N GLY A 14 15.59 -17.66 -14.36
CA GLY A 14 17.04 -17.47 -14.44
C GLY A 14 17.69 -16.65 -13.33
N PHE A 15 16.94 -16.00 -12.42
CA PHE A 15 17.54 -15.21 -11.33
C PHE A 15 16.61 -15.04 -10.12
N ASN A 16 17.17 -15.14 -8.92
CA ASN A 16 16.46 -14.88 -7.67
C ASN A 16 16.87 -13.52 -7.11
N TYR A 17 15.95 -12.55 -7.18
CA TYR A 17 16.19 -11.21 -6.67
C TYR A 17 16.09 -11.21 -5.15
N THR A 18 16.98 -10.47 -4.50
CA THR A 18 16.96 -10.23 -3.04
C THR A 18 16.88 -8.74 -2.77
N PHE A 19 16.67 -8.35 -1.52
CA PHE A 19 16.65 -6.92 -1.14
C PHE A 19 17.89 -6.15 -1.64
N ALA A 20 19.07 -6.78 -1.62
CA ALA A 20 20.31 -6.17 -2.08
C ALA A 20 20.32 -5.78 -3.57
N HIS A 21 19.47 -6.40 -4.39
CA HIS A 21 19.38 -6.15 -5.83
C HIS A 21 18.38 -5.06 -6.19
N ILE A 22 17.48 -4.70 -5.27
CA ILE A 22 16.36 -3.78 -5.51
C ILE A 22 16.35 -2.59 -4.56
N CYS A 23 17.28 -2.53 -3.60
CA CYS A 23 17.37 -1.42 -2.65
C CYS A 23 17.96 -0.17 -3.31
N ILE A 24 17.69 0.99 -2.73
CA ILE A 24 18.45 2.20 -3.06
C ILE A 24 19.86 2.08 -2.52
N LEU A 25 20.85 2.31 -3.38
CA LEU A 25 22.26 2.23 -3.03
C LEU A 25 22.78 3.59 -2.54
N ASN A 26 23.61 3.57 -1.51
CA ASN A 26 24.42 4.70 -1.08
C ASN A 26 25.68 4.85 -1.97
N ASN A 27 26.44 5.93 -1.77
CA ASN A 27 27.72 6.17 -2.43
C ASN A 27 28.70 4.97 -2.31
N ASP A 28 28.63 4.23 -1.22
CA ASP A 28 29.46 3.04 -0.95
C ASP A 28 28.92 1.74 -1.57
N LYS A 29 27.90 1.82 -2.44
CA LYS A 29 27.19 0.67 -3.03
C LYS A 29 26.54 -0.28 -2.01
N THR A 30 26.22 0.24 -0.82
CA THR A 30 25.45 -0.47 0.22
C THR A 30 24.00 -0.01 0.19
N CYS A 31 23.06 -0.89 0.58
CA CYS A 31 21.66 -0.51 0.68
C CYS A 31 21.45 0.55 1.77
N ILE A 32 20.71 1.60 1.46
CA ILE A 32 20.25 2.57 2.45
C ILE A 32 19.16 1.92 3.29
N VAL A 33 19.36 1.90 4.60
CA VAL A 33 18.42 1.42 5.62
C VAL A 33 18.41 2.43 6.75
N ASP A 34 17.28 2.58 7.45
CA ASP A 34 17.19 3.51 8.57
C ASP A 34 18.27 3.22 9.64
N ASP A 35 18.95 4.28 10.07
CA ASP A 35 20.05 4.21 11.04
C ASP A 35 19.63 3.63 12.41
N ILE A 36 18.34 3.63 12.74
CA ILE A 36 17.80 2.97 13.93
C ILE A 36 18.13 1.48 13.95
N VAL A 37 18.32 0.84 12.80
CA VAL A 37 18.77 -0.55 12.70
C VAL A 37 20.14 -0.72 13.35
N HIS A 38 21.08 0.20 13.10
CA HIS A 38 22.40 0.15 13.73
C HIS A 38 22.31 0.34 15.24
N VAL A 39 21.45 1.25 15.73
CA VAL A 39 21.19 1.42 17.16
C VAL A 39 20.65 0.13 17.78
N LEU A 40 19.69 -0.54 17.12
CA LEU A 40 19.12 -1.81 17.57
C LEU A 40 20.15 -2.97 17.56
N GLU A 41 21.06 -2.99 16.59
CA GLU A 41 22.14 -3.97 16.54
C GLU A 41 23.15 -3.74 17.68
N GLU A 42 23.54 -2.49 17.94
CA GLU A 42 24.40 -2.16 19.08
C GLU A 42 23.72 -2.52 20.41
N LEU A 43 22.43 -2.25 20.56
CA LEU A 43 21.65 -2.66 21.73
C LEU A 43 21.62 -4.18 21.91
N LYS A 44 21.42 -4.94 20.82
CA LYS A 44 21.47 -6.40 20.84
C LYS A 44 22.85 -6.90 21.29
N ASN A 45 23.92 -6.31 20.78
CA ASN A 45 25.29 -6.67 21.12
C ASN A 45 25.65 -6.26 22.56
N ALA A 46 25.19 -5.11 23.03
CA ALA A 46 25.36 -4.65 24.40
C ALA A 46 24.64 -5.58 25.39
N ARG A 47 23.42 -6.02 25.04
CA ARG A 47 22.68 -7.03 25.82
C ARG A 47 23.41 -8.36 25.85
N ALA A 48 23.95 -8.82 24.72
CA ALA A 48 24.72 -10.07 24.65
C ALA A 48 26.01 -10.03 25.50
N THR A 49 26.61 -8.85 25.66
CA THR A 49 27.83 -8.64 26.44
C THR A 49 27.58 -8.17 27.87
N ASN A 50 26.32 -8.20 28.36
CA ASN A 50 25.89 -7.69 29.67
C ASN A 50 26.32 -6.23 29.97
N ARG A 51 26.58 -5.43 28.93
CA ARG A 51 26.91 -4.01 29.07
C ARG A 51 25.61 -3.20 29.07
N THR A 52 25.24 -2.67 30.23
CA THR A 52 24.04 -1.82 30.43
C THR A 52 24.29 -0.34 30.12
N ASN A 53 25.52 0.04 29.77
CA ASN A 53 25.91 1.46 29.62
C ASN A 53 25.55 2.09 28.27
N PHE A 54 24.88 1.38 27.35
CA PHE A 54 24.44 2.01 26.11
C PHE A 54 23.14 2.80 26.36
N ALA A 55 23.27 4.12 26.46
CA ALA A 55 22.14 5.03 26.60
C ALA A 55 21.72 5.55 25.22
N ILE A 56 20.47 5.32 24.85
CA ILE A 56 19.86 5.93 23.67
C ILE A 56 19.44 7.35 24.05
N THR A 57 19.82 8.34 23.23
CA THR A 57 19.47 9.75 23.41
C THR A 57 18.48 10.17 22.33
N TYR A 58 17.53 11.05 22.65
CA TYR A 58 16.53 11.56 21.72
C TYR A 58 16.66 13.09 21.58
N PRO A 59 16.61 13.66 20.36
CA PRO A 59 16.32 13.05 19.07
C PRO A 59 17.56 12.61 18.27
N ILE A 60 18.75 12.75 18.84
CA ILE A 60 20.03 12.34 18.21
C ILE A 60 20.75 11.40 19.17
N THR A 61 21.05 10.18 18.70
CA THR A 61 21.90 9.21 19.42
C THR A 61 23.29 9.18 18.80
N HIS A 62 24.31 9.24 19.64
CA HIS A 62 25.69 9.01 19.20
C HIS A 62 26.04 7.53 19.33
N LEU A 63 26.41 6.89 18.20
CA LEU A 63 26.92 5.53 18.19
C LEU A 63 28.36 5.48 18.71
N LYS A 64 28.85 4.28 19.02
CA LYS A 64 30.25 4.09 19.46
C LYS A 64 31.28 4.50 18.42
N ASP A 65 30.88 4.48 17.16
CA ASP A 65 31.65 4.91 16.00
C ASP A 65 31.73 6.45 15.85
N GLY A 66 31.18 7.21 16.80
CA GLY A 66 31.15 8.68 16.77
C GLY A 66 30.09 9.27 15.82
N ARG A 67 29.43 8.43 15.02
CA ARG A 67 28.33 8.84 14.12
C ARG A 67 27.12 9.30 14.93
N ALA A 68 26.58 10.46 14.57
CA ALA A 68 25.34 11.00 15.11
C ALA A 68 24.16 10.53 14.26
N VAL A 69 23.22 9.81 14.87
CA VAL A 69 22.04 9.26 14.22
C VAL A 69 20.81 10.00 14.70
N TYR A 70 20.07 10.59 13.77
CA TYR A 70 18.78 11.19 14.06
C TYR A 70 17.70 10.09 14.16
N ASN A 71 17.19 9.87 15.36
CA ASN A 71 16.16 8.87 15.67
C ASN A 71 14.76 9.50 15.88
N GLY A 72 14.60 10.79 15.57
CA GLY A 72 13.40 11.57 15.83
C GLY A 72 12.15 11.09 15.08
N HIS A 73 12.31 10.60 13.85
CA HIS A 73 11.20 10.10 13.04
C HIS A 73 10.98 8.58 13.17
N GLN A 74 11.96 7.86 13.71
CA GLN A 74 11.91 6.41 13.84
C GLN A 74 11.33 5.96 15.19
N LEU A 75 11.38 6.81 16.23
CA LEU A 75 10.82 6.51 17.54
C LEU A 75 9.53 7.30 17.78
N GLY A 76 8.46 6.60 18.16
CA GLY A 76 7.16 7.18 18.51
C GLY A 76 6.80 6.99 19.98
N GLY A 77 6.04 7.92 20.56
CA GLY A 77 5.62 7.86 21.97
C GLY A 77 6.80 7.84 22.93
N VAL A 78 7.84 8.65 22.66
CA VAL A 78 9.07 8.64 23.44
C VAL A 78 8.89 9.37 24.76
N THR A 79 9.23 8.70 25.86
CA THR A 79 9.37 9.31 27.18
C THR A 79 10.84 9.45 27.50
N VAL A 80 11.25 10.68 27.77
CA VAL A 80 12.64 11.06 28.00
C VAL A 80 12.88 11.29 29.49
N HIS A 81 14.02 10.87 30.00
CA HIS A 81 14.52 11.16 31.34
C HIS A 81 15.60 12.24 31.29
N SER A 82 16.03 12.77 32.44
CA SER A 82 17.02 13.86 32.51
C SER A 82 18.25 13.58 31.63
N LYS A 83 18.72 14.60 30.88
CA LYS A 83 19.78 14.54 29.86
C LYS A 83 19.42 13.80 28.57
N ASP A 84 18.20 14.01 28.07
CA ASP A 84 17.75 13.51 26.76
C ASP A 84 17.77 11.99 26.57
N ARG A 85 17.88 11.24 27.68
CA ARG A 85 17.94 9.77 27.65
C ARG A 85 16.55 9.18 27.46
N VAL A 86 16.39 8.31 26.46
CA VAL A 86 15.14 7.59 26.24
C VAL A 86 14.90 6.62 27.41
N LYS A 87 13.80 6.80 28.13
CA LYS A 87 13.33 5.87 29.18
C LYS A 87 12.45 4.78 28.57
N SER A 88 11.51 5.17 27.71
CA SER A 88 10.62 4.24 27.00
C SER A 88 10.23 4.85 25.65
N ALA A 89 9.96 3.99 24.68
CA ALA A 89 9.35 4.35 23.40
C ALA A 89 8.21 3.36 23.12
N GLU A 90 7.07 3.87 22.65
CA GLU A 90 5.88 3.06 22.40
C GLU A 90 5.88 2.44 21.00
N ALA A 91 6.53 3.10 20.04
CA ALA A 91 6.59 2.65 18.65
C ALA A 91 7.99 2.82 18.05
N VAL A 92 8.32 1.93 17.12
CA VAL A 92 9.52 2.00 16.29
C VAL A 92 9.11 1.84 14.83
N GLN A 93 9.54 2.77 13.98
CA GLN A 93 9.37 2.72 12.53
C GLN A 93 10.66 2.22 11.87
N LEU A 94 10.50 1.31 10.90
CA LEU A 94 11.57 0.78 10.07
C LEU A 94 11.17 0.92 8.61
N THR A 95 11.99 1.62 7.84
CA THR A 95 11.77 1.93 6.43
C THR A 95 12.80 1.22 5.57
N TYR A 96 12.34 0.56 4.51
CA TYR A 96 13.17 -0.11 3.51
C TYR A 96 12.98 0.59 2.18
N TYR A 97 14.05 1.22 1.68
CA TYR A 97 14.00 1.99 0.45
C TYR A 97 14.25 1.10 -0.76
N LEU A 98 13.26 1.03 -1.65
CA LEU A 98 13.33 0.27 -2.90
C LEU A 98 13.56 1.22 -4.08
N GLN A 99 14.26 0.72 -5.09
CA GLN A 99 14.64 1.47 -6.27
C GLN A 99 13.68 1.19 -7.45
N SER A 100 13.18 2.26 -8.06
CA SER A 100 12.29 2.24 -9.24
C SER A 100 13.01 2.84 -10.45
N ILE A 101 13.84 2.03 -11.12
CA ILE A 101 14.55 2.46 -12.35
C ILE A 101 13.81 1.96 -13.60
N ASN A 102 13.48 0.67 -13.61
CA ASN A 102 12.99 -0.04 -14.78
C ASN A 102 11.68 -0.74 -14.46
N SER A 103 10.85 -0.99 -15.47
CA SER A 103 9.60 -1.76 -15.33
C SER A 103 9.81 -3.15 -14.73
N LEU A 104 10.96 -3.78 -15.01
CA LEU A 104 11.35 -5.04 -14.38
C LEU A 104 11.57 -4.88 -12.87
N ASN A 105 12.29 -3.83 -12.46
CA ASN A 105 12.53 -3.55 -11.04
C ASN A 105 11.23 -3.23 -10.32
N ASP A 106 10.35 -2.44 -10.92
CA ASP A 106 9.06 -2.08 -10.33
C ASP A 106 8.21 -3.32 -10.05
N MET A 107 8.15 -4.23 -11.02
CA MET A 107 7.43 -5.49 -10.88
C MET A 107 8.07 -6.44 -9.85
N VAL A 108 9.39 -6.51 -9.79
CA VAL A 108 10.10 -7.28 -8.76
C VAL A 108 9.90 -6.65 -7.38
N ALA A 109 9.92 -5.33 -7.28
CA ALA A 109 9.66 -4.58 -6.05
C ALA A 109 8.24 -4.82 -5.56
N GLU A 110 7.23 -4.75 -6.42
CA GLU A 110 5.84 -5.09 -6.08
C GLU A 110 5.72 -6.53 -5.53
N ARG A 111 6.40 -7.50 -6.16
CA ARG A 111 6.41 -8.89 -5.69
C ARG A 111 7.13 -9.04 -4.35
N TRP A 112 8.21 -8.29 -4.15
CA TRP A 112 8.96 -8.26 -2.90
C TRP A 112 8.13 -7.64 -1.78
N GLU A 113 7.42 -6.54 -2.05
CA GLU A 113 6.52 -5.87 -1.10
C GLU A 113 5.40 -6.80 -0.63
N SER A 114 4.80 -7.57 -1.54
CA SER A 114 3.80 -8.59 -1.20
C SER A 114 4.40 -9.66 -0.26
N SER A 115 5.58 -10.16 -0.59
CA SER A 115 6.30 -11.16 0.23
C SER A 115 6.72 -10.59 1.60
N PHE A 116 7.07 -9.30 1.65
CA PHE A 116 7.36 -8.57 2.88
C PHE A 116 6.12 -8.51 3.78
N CYS A 117 4.97 -8.09 3.25
CA CYS A 117 3.71 -8.06 4.00
C CYS A 117 3.36 -9.42 4.60
N ASP A 118 3.51 -10.50 3.83
CA ASP A 118 3.25 -11.86 4.31
C ASP A 118 4.25 -12.30 5.39
N THR A 119 5.52 -11.98 5.22
CA THR A 119 6.55 -12.24 6.22
C THR A 119 6.23 -11.51 7.54
N VAL A 120 5.83 -10.24 7.48
CA VAL A 120 5.44 -9.45 8.65
C VAL A 120 4.21 -10.04 9.34
N ARG A 121 3.18 -10.44 8.57
CA ARG A 121 1.97 -11.10 9.09
C ARG A 121 2.31 -12.40 9.81
N LEU A 122 3.21 -13.21 9.26
CA LEU A 122 3.68 -14.45 9.90
C LEU A 122 4.43 -14.16 11.21
N PHE A 123 5.31 -13.15 11.23
CA PHE A 123 6.00 -12.74 12.45
C PHE A 123 5.04 -12.25 13.53
N GLN A 124 4.02 -11.46 13.16
CA GLN A 124 2.98 -10.99 14.07
C GLN A 124 2.17 -12.15 14.65
N LYS A 125 1.81 -13.14 13.82
CA LYS A 125 1.11 -14.35 14.29
C LYS A 125 1.94 -15.16 15.28
N SER A 126 3.26 -15.23 15.08
CA SER A 126 4.18 -15.90 15.99
C SER A 126 4.49 -15.10 17.27
N ASN A 127 4.28 -13.78 17.28
CA ASN A 127 4.67 -12.90 18.37
C ASN A 127 3.51 -11.98 18.77
N SER A 128 2.57 -12.50 19.56
CA SER A 128 1.38 -11.74 20.00
C SER A 128 1.67 -10.52 20.87
N LYS A 129 2.87 -10.42 21.45
CA LYS A 129 3.31 -9.30 22.30
C LYS A 129 3.66 -8.04 21.49
N VAL A 130 3.93 -8.15 20.20
CA VAL A 130 4.37 -7.04 19.34
C VAL A 130 3.36 -6.84 18.22
N LYS A 131 2.71 -5.68 18.19
CA LYS A 131 1.85 -5.28 17.07
C LYS A 131 2.73 -4.69 15.96
N MET A 132 2.57 -5.21 14.76
CA MET A 132 3.31 -4.76 13.57
C MET A 132 2.31 -4.28 12.53
N TYR A 133 2.62 -3.18 11.85
CA TYR A 133 1.78 -2.60 10.81
C TYR A 133 2.64 -2.44 9.55
N PRO A 134 2.61 -3.41 8.61
CA PRO A 134 3.33 -3.27 7.36
C PRO A 134 2.64 -2.22 6.48
N TYR A 135 3.45 -1.35 5.87
CA TYR A 135 3.01 -0.37 4.89
C TYR A 135 3.95 -0.45 3.68
N THR A 136 3.39 -0.55 2.47
CA THR A 136 4.17 -0.66 1.22
C THR A 136 3.59 0.26 0.15
N SER A 137 4.37 0.57 -0.89
CA SER A 137 3.90 1.43 -1.99
C SER A 137 2.74 0.80 -2.77
N SER A 138 2.74 -0.54 -2.91
CA SER A 138 1.67 -1.27 -3.59
C SER A 138 0.41 -1.46 -2.74
N SER A 139 0.49 -1.35 -1.40
CA SER A 139 -0.66 -1.59 -0.51
C SER A 139 -1.84 -0.67 -0.83
N LEU A 140 -1.57 0.62 -1.07
CA LEU A 140 -2.63 1.58 -1.40
C LEU A 140 -3.35 1.21 -2.70
N ARG A 141 -2.59 0.82 -3.73
CA ARG A 141 -3.15 0.38 -5.01
C ARG A 141 -3.98 -0.90 -4.84
N GLU A 142 -3.48 -1.86 -4.07
CA GLU A 142 -4.18 -3.11 -3.79
C GLU A 142 -5.49 -2.87 -3.04
N ASP A 143 -5.49 -2.02 -2.02
CA ASP A 143 -6.68 -1.65 -1.24
C ASP A 143 -7.71 -0.90 -2.10
N PHE A 144 -7.26 -0.01 -2.99
CA PHE A 144 -8.14 0.63 -3.97
C PHE A 144 -8.76 -0.38 -4.93
N GLN A 145 -7.98 -1.31 -5.48
CA GLN A 145 -8.49 -2.34 -6.39
C GLN A 145 -9.48 -3.28 -5.70
N LYS A 146 -9.20 -3.64 -4.45
CA LYS A 146 -10.11 -4.46 -3.63
C LYS A 146 -11.43 -3.73 -3.36
N THR A 147 -11.37 -2.46 -2.97
CA THR A 147 -12.55 -1.61 -2.75
C THR A 147 -13.36 -1.46 -4.04
N SER A 148 -12.68 -1.24 -5.16
CA SER A 148 -13.27 -1.16 -6.51
C SER A 148 -14.04 -2.43 -6.88
N ARG A 149 -13.45 -3.61 -6.69
CA ARG A 149 -14.13 -4.90 -6.97
C ARG A 149 -15.33 -5.16 -6.07
N VAL A 150 -15.27 -4.74 -4.81
CA VAL A 150 -16.42 -4.86 -3.91
C VAL A 150 -17.56 -3.94 -4.37
N SER A 151 -17.22 -2.70 -4.77
CA SER A 151 -18.18 -1.72 -5.27
C SER A 151 -18.86 -2.15 -6.57
N GLU A 152 -18.16 -2.86 -7.45
CA GLU A 152 -18.69 -3.37 -8.72
C GLU A 152 -20.02 -4.11 -8.57
N ARG A 153 -20.14 -5.00 -7.58
CA ARG A 153 -21.39 -5.75 -7.33
C ARG A 153 -22.54 -4.83 -6.92
N TYR A 154 -22.29 -3.83 -6.09
CA TYR A 154 -23.30 -2.86 -5.67
C TYR A 154 -23.72 -1.95 -6.84
N LEU A 155 -22.78 -1.58 -7.71
CA LEU A 155 -23.07 -0.77 -8.89
C LEU A 155 -23.94 -1.54 -9.90
N VAL A 156 -23.60 -2.80 -10.18
CA VAL A 156 -24.39 -3.64 -11.10
C VAL A 156 -25.80 -3.86 -10.55
N THR A 157 -25.95 -4.13 -9.26
CA THR A 157 -27.27 -4.32 -8.64
C THR A 157 -28.11 -3.03 -8.64
N SER A 158 -27.50 -1.89 -8.33
CA SER A 158 -28.17 -0.59 -8.43
C SER A 158 -28.61 -0.28 -9.87
N LEU A 159 -27.76 -0.56 -10.86
CA LEU A 159 -28.08 -0.37 -12.27
C LEU A 159 -29.30 -1.20 -12.69
N ILE A 160 -29.33 -2.49 -12.33
CA ILE A 160 -30.48 -3.37 -12.60
C ILE A 160 -31.74 -2.84 -11.92
N LEU A 161 -31.64 -2.33 -10.70
CA LEU A 161 -32.78 -1.78 -9.97
C LEU A 161 -33.33 -0.51 -10.64
N VAL A 162 -32.47 0.41 -11.06
CA VAL A 162 -32.87 1.63 -11.78
C VAL A 162 -33.53 1.29 -13.12
N VAL A 163 -32.95 0.36 -13.88
CA VAL A 163 -33.52 -0.09 -15.16
C VAL A 163 -34.89 -0.74 -14.97
N THR A 164 -35.03 -1.64 -13.99
CA THR A 164 -36.32 -2.31 -13.73
C THR A 164 -37.37 -1.32 -13.25
N MET A 165 -37.03 -0.38 -12.36
CA MET A 165 -37.93 0.70 -11.94
C MET A 165 -38.31 1.61 -13.10
N ALA A 166 -37.37 1.97 -13.98
CA ALA A 166 -37.67 2.77 -15.17
C ALA A 166 -38.66 2.04 -16.10
N ILE A 167 -38.49 0.73 -16.30
CA ILE A 167 -39.42 -0.08 -17.09
C ILE A 167 -40.80 -0.15 -16.43
N LEU A 168 -40.87 -0.38 -15.11
CA LEU A 168 -42.12 -0.43 -14.36
C LEU A 168 -42.85 0.92 -14.35
N CYS A 169 -42.14 2.03 -14.12
CA CYS A 169 -42.71 3.39 -14.16
C CYS A 169 -43.16 3.79 -15.57
N CYS A 170 -42.44 3.38 -16.61
CA CYS A 170 -42.88 3.62 -18.01
C CYS A 170 -44.02 2.69 -18.43
N SER A 171 -44.26 1.61 -17.70
CA SER A 171 -45.37 0.68 -17.88
C SER A 171 -46.59 1.18 -17.11
N MET A 172 -47.25 2.21 -17.64
CA MET A 172 -48.58 2.59 -17.16
C MET A 172 -49.55 1.40 -17.23
N GLN A 173 -50.52 1.39 -16.32
CA GLN A 173 -51.57 0.37 -16.13
C GLN A 173 -52.44 0.11 -17.38
N ASP A 174 -52.33 0.95 -18.41
CA ASP A 174 -52.91 0.78 -19.74
C ASP A 174 -51.82 0.65 -20.82
N CYS A 175 -51.51 -0.57 -21.25
CA CYS A 175 -50.50 -0.91 -22.26
C CYS A 175 -50.72 -0.32 -23.66
N VAL A 176 -51.89 0.28 -23.94
CA VAL A 176 -52.26 0.80 -25.27
C VAL A 176 -51.84 2.26 -25.47
N ARG A 177 -51.63 3.02 -24.39
CA ARG A 177 -51.26 4.46 -24.44
C ARG A 177 -49.82 4.72 -24.02
N SER A 178 -49.19 3.79 -23.30
CA SER A 178 -47.77 3.87 -22.93
C SER A 178 -46.90 3.63 -24.16
N LYS A 179 -45.85 4.44 -24.33
CA LYS A 179 -44.78 4.27 -25.34
C LYS A 179 -43.50 3.76 -24.66
N PRO A 180 -43.49 2.52 -24.12
CA PRO A 180 -42.33 1.99 -23.38
C PRO A 180 -41.06 1.94 -24.26
N TRP A 181 -41.24 1.85 -25.57
CA TRP A 181 -40.16 1.89 -26.55
C TRP A 181 -39.36 3.20 -26.51
N LEU A 182 -39.98 4.34 -26.18
CA LEU A 182 -39.30 5.62 -26.10
C LEU A 182 -38.31 5.66 -24.92
N GLY A 183 -38.69 5.08 -23.77
CA GLY A 183 -37.81 4.93 -22.61
C GLY A 183 -36.66 3.96 -22.85
N LEU A 184 -36.94 2.84 -23.54
CA LEU A 184 -35.90 1.88 -23.92
C LEU A 184 -34.86 2.50 -24.87
N LEU A 185 -35.31 3.26 -25.88
CA LEU A 185 -34.41 3.99 -26.78
C LEU A 185 -33.57 5.02 -26.03
N GLY A 186 -34.14 5.71 -25.03
CA GLY A 186 -33.40 6.61 -24.14
C GLY A 186 -32.28 5.90 -23.38
N LEU A 187 -32.58 4.76 -22.77
CA LEU A 187 -31.60 3.93 -22.04
C LEU A 187 -30.45 3.47 -22.94
N VAL A 188 -30.77 3.00 -24.15
CA VAL A 188 -29.78 2.57 -25.15
C VAL A 188 -28.90 3.74 -25.59
N THR A 189 -29.49 4.91 -25.79
CA THR A 189 -28.75 6.12 -26.22
C THR A 189 -27.75 6.56 -25.15
N ILE A 190 -28.17 6.62 -23.88
CA ILE A 190 -27.29 6.98 -22.74
C ILE A 190 -26.17 5.95 -22.56
N SER A 191 -26.49 4.67 -22.68
CA SER A 191 -25.51 3.58 -22.59
C SER A 191 -24.46 3.69 -23.71
N LEU A 192 -24.90 3.93 -24.95
CA LEU A 192 -24.02 4.10 -26.09
C LEU A 192 -23.14 5.34 -25.94
N ALA A 193 -23.70 6.47 -25.51
CA ALA A 193 -22.94 7.69 -25.25
C ALA A 193 -21.85 7.49 -24.19
N THR A 194 -22.16 6.78 -23.10
CA THR A 194 -21.20 6.45 -22.05
C THR A 194 -20.07 5.56 -22.57
N LEU A 195 -20.41 4.54 -23.38
CA LEU A 195 -19.44 3.63 -23.98
C LEU A 195 -18.52 4.36 -24.98
N THR A 196 -19.09 5.25 -25.80
CA THR A 196 -18.33 6.09 -26.74
C THR A 196 -17.38 7.04 -25.99
N ALA A 197 -17.85 7.69 -24.92
CA ALA A 197 -16.99 8.56 -24.10
C ALA A 197 -15.83 7.77 -23.46
N ALA A 198 -16.10 6.58 -22.91
CA ALA A 198 -15.06 5.71 -22.37
C ALA A 198 -14.06 5.26 -23.45
N GLY A 199 -14.54 4.96 -24.66
CA GLY A 199 -13.70 4.62 -25.81
C GLY A 199 -12.77 5.76 -26.21
N ILE A 200 -13.28 7.00 -26.29
CA ILE A 200 -12.48 8.19 -26.59
C ILE A 200 -11.38 8.39 -25.54
N ILE A 201 -11.72 8.27 -24.25
CA ILE A 201 -10.75 8.42 -23.15
C ILE A 201 -9.63 7.38 -23.27
N ASN A 202 -9.97 6.12 -23.56
CA ASN A 202 -8.99 5.05 -23.75
C ASN A 202 -8.08 5.33 -24.97
N LEU A 203 -8.65 5.75 -26.10
CA LEU A 203 -7.88 6.12 -27.30
C LEU A 203 -6.93 7.29 -27.07
N THR A 204 -7.30 8.26 -26.24
CA THR A 204 -6.42 9.39 -25.86
C THR A 204 -5.32 9.00 -24.85
N GLY A 205 -5.21 7.73 -24.47
CA GLY A 205 -4.23 7.26 -23.48
C GLY A 205 -4.61 7.60 -22.04
N GLY A 206 -5.87 7.95 -21.79
CA GLY A 206 -6.39 8.20 -20.46
C GLY A 206 -6.29 6.95 -19.59
N LYS A 207 -5.68 7.08 -18.40
CA LYS A 207 -5.61 5.97 -17.44
C LYS A 207 -6.96 5.77 -16.77
N TYR A 208 -7.42 4.53 -16.69
CA TYR A 208 -8.62 4.16 -15.98
C TYR A 208 -8.48 4.48 -14.48
N ASN A 209 -9.32 5.37 -13.98
CA ASN A 209 -9.47 5.70 -12.57
C ASN A 209 -10.74 5.01 -12.03
N SER A 210 -10.69 4.50 -10.80
CA SER A 210 -11.86 3.92 -10.12
C SER A 210 -13.03 4.90 -10.00
N THR A 211 -12.78 6.20 -10.11
CA THR A 211 -13.83 7.25 -10.16
C THR A 211 -14.78 7.06 -11.36
N PHE A 212 -14.31 6.48 -12.48
CA PHE A 212 -15.16 6.23 -13.66
C PHE A 212 -16.28 5.21 -13.41
N LEU A 213 -16.18 4.39 -12.35
CA LEU A 213 -17.23 3.43 -11.98
C LEU A 213 -18.55 4.11 -11.59
N GLY A 214 -18.51 5.36 -11.11
CA GLY A 214 -19.70 6.12 -10.74
C GLY A 214 -20.39 6.85 -11.90
N VAL A 215 -19.72 7.02 -13.05
CA VAL A 215 -20.23 7.82 -14.17
C VAL A 215 -21.54 7.27 -14.76
N PRO A 216 -21.69 5.94 -14.99
CA PRO A 216 -22.95 5.40 -15.50
C PRO A 216 -24.14 5.66 -14.57
N PHE A 217 -23.92 5.72 -13.25
CA PHE A 217 -24.98 5.99 -12.27
C PHE A 217 -25.43 7.47 -12.30
N VAL A 218 -24.54 8.41 -12.61
CA VAL A 218 -24.91 9.83 -12.71
C VAL A 218 -25.65 10.14 -14.01
N MET A 219 -25.41 9.35 -15.06
CA MET A 219 -25.98 9.57 -16.39
C MET A 219 -27.36 8.90 -16.59
N LEU A 220 -27.71 7.91 -15.76
CA LEU A 220 -28.96 7.14 -15.77
C LEU A 220 -29.94 7.66 -14.72
#